data_AF-A0A3B0WV25-F1
#
_entry.id   AF-A0A3B0WV25-F1
#
_cell.length_a   1.000
_cell.length_b   1.000
_cell.length_c   1.000
_cell.angle_alpha   90.00
_cell.angle_beta   90.00
_cell.angle_gamma   90.00
#
_symmetry.space_group_name_H-M   'P 1'
#
loop_
_entity.id
_entity.type
_entity.pdbx_description
1 polymer ?
#
loop_
_entity_poly.entity_id
_entity_poly.type
_entity_poly.pdbx_seq_one_letter_code
_entity_poly.pdbx_strand_id
1 'polypeptide(L)'
;MRWAVPWFLLGTALTSLSIMSEHWIYMLAVMLQLIFYTLVIIGFISKKARQSAIIKIPYFFMQVNAAITHATLQFLIGKRVTVWQPSKR
;
A
#
# COMPACT_ATOMS: atom_id res chain seq x y z
N MET A 1 1.14 9.30 12.92
CA MET A 1 1.31 9.42 11.45
C MET A 1 1.20 8.10 10.67
N ARG A 2 1.30 6.91 11.30
CA ARG A 2 1.22 5.59 10.61
C ARG A 2 -0.06 5.31 9.81
N TRP A 3 -1.19 5.94 10.14
CA TRP A 3 -2.46 5.75 9.42
C TRP A 3 -2.58 6.59 8.14
N ALA A 4 -1.71 7.59 7.99
CA ALA A 4 -1.65 8.43 6.80
C ALA A 4 -0.69 7.87 5.73
N VAL A 5 0.06 6.81 6.05
CA VAL A 5 1.02 6.16 5.15
C VAL A 5 0.43 5.76 3.79
N PRO A 6 -0.75 5.12 3.68
CA PRO A 6 -1.30 4.78 2.36
C PRO A 6 -1.61 6.03 1.52
N TRP A 7 -2.08 7.09 2.18
CA TRP A 7 -2.42 8.36 1.55
C TRP A 7 -1.18 9.12 1.09
N PHE A 8 -0.11 9.11 1.89
CA PHE A 8 1.17 9.69 1.50
C PHE A 8 1.82 8.91 0.35
N LEU A 9 1.75 7.57 0.34
CA LEU A 9 2.27 6.78 -0.77
C LEU A 9 1.53 7.09 -2.07
N LEU A 10 0.21 7.19 -2.04
CA LEU A 10 -0.60 7.60 -3.19
C LEU A 10 -0.29 9.03 -3.61
N GLY A 11 -0.22 9.97 -2.67
CA GLY A 11 0.13 11.37 -2.94
C GLY A 11 1.48 11.48 -3.63
N THR A 12 2.52 10.85 -3.07
CA THR A 12 3.86 10.85 -3.65
C THR A 12 3.86 10.23 -5.04
N ALA A 13 3.13 9.13 -5.27
CA ALA A 13 3.04 8.54 -6.61
C ALA A 13 2.43 9.48 -7.64
N LEU A 14 1.32 10.15 -7.29
CA LEU A 14 0.65 11.10 -8.18
C LEU A 14 1.51 12.33 -8.46
N THR A 15 2.14 12.90 -7.43
CA THR A 15 2.99 14.09 -7.58
C THR A 15 4.28 13.76 -8.33
N SER A 16 4.92 12.62 -8.03
CA SER A 16 6.15 12.21 -8.72
C SER A 16 5.90 11.85 -10.19
N LEU A 17 4.73 11.28 -10.53
CA LEU A 17 4.33 11.09 -11.93
C LEU A 17 4.09 12.43 -12.66
N SER A 18 3.49 13.41 -11.98
CA SER A 18 3.20 14.72 -12.59
C SER A 18 4.45 15.57 -12.84
N ILE A 19 5.49 15.38 -12.01
CA ILE A 19 6.72 16.21 -12.00
C ILE A 19 7.94 15.40 -12.49
N MET A 20 7.73 14.21 -13.06
CA MET A 20 8.81 13.28 -13.42
C MET A 20 9.81 13.87 -14.45
N SER A 21 9.36 14.80 -15.29
CA SER A 21 10.16 15.43 -16.34
C SER A 21 11.09 16.54 -15.85
N GLU A 22 10.87 17.08 -14.64
CA GLU A 22 11.60 18.24 -14.15
C GLU A 22 12.96 17.86 -13.54
N HIS A 23 13.04 16.75 -12.81
CA HIS A 23 14.26 16.35 -12.10
C HIS A 23 14.39 14.83 -11.97
N TRP A 24 15.63 14.34 -12.11
CA TRP A 24 15.99 12.91 -12.02
C TRP A 24 15.58 12.25 -10.70
N ILE A 25 15.47 13.01 -9.62
CA ILE A 25 15.04 12.51 -8.30
C ILE A 25 13.60 11.99 -8.36
N TYR A 26 12.71 12.67 -9.10
CA TYR A 26 11.32 12.24 -9.26
C TYR A 26 11.23 10.97 -10.12
N MET A 27 12.08 10.85 -11.15
CA MET A 27 12.22 9.62 -11.93
C MET A 27 12.66 8.44 -11.05
N LEU A 28 13.63 8.66 -10.16
CA LEU A 28 14.09 7.63 -9.21
C LEU A 28 12.96 7.23 -8.24
N ALA A 29 12.20 8.19 -7.73
CA ALA A 29 11.05 7.92 -6.86
C ALA A 29 9.99 7.05 -7.57
N VAL A 30 9.65 7.36 -8.83
CA VAL A 30 8.72 6.57 -9.65
C VAL A 30 9.28 5.17 -9.90
N MET A 31 10.57 5.02 -10.20
CA MET A 31 11.19 3.69 -10.40
C MET A 31 11.13 2.85 -9.12
N LEU A 32 11.45 3.41 -7.96
CA LEU A 32 11.36 2.70 -6.68
C LEU A 32 9.93 2.26 -6.38
N GLN A 33 8.95 3.12 -6.65
CA GLN A 33 7.53 2.76 -6.52
C GLN A 33 7.13 1.62 -7.47
N LEU A 34 7.57 1.67 -8.72
CA LEU A 34 7.35 0.62 -9.72
C LEU A 34 7.93 -0.72 -9.25
N ILE A 35 9.18 -0.74 -8.78
CA ILE A 35 9.82 -1.94 -8.23
C ILE A 35 9.01 -2.47 -7.04
N PHE A 36 8.65 -1.58 -6.11
CA PHE A 36 7.87 -1.94 -4.93
C PHE A 36 6.52 -2.59 -5.31
N TYR A 37 5.75 -1.97 -6.21
CA TYR A 37 4.46 -2.50 -6.65
C TYR A 37 4.59 -3.80 -7.45
N THR A 38 5.66 -3.94 -8.25
CA THR A 38 5.93 -5.17 -9.00
C THR A 38 6.19 -6.33 -8.03
N LEU A 39 6.98 -6.11 -6.98
CA LEU A 39 7.23 -7.12 -5.93
C LEU A 39 5.92 -7.55 -5.24
N VAL A 40 5.02 -6.59 -4.96
CA VAL A 40 3.71 -6.87 -4.37
C VAL A 40 2.86 -7.73 -5.31
N ILE A 41 2.81 -7.41 -6.62
CA ILE A 41 2.05 -8.17 -7.62
C ILE A 41 2.59 -9.61 -7.73
N ILE A 42 3.90 -9.78 -7.74
CA ILE A 42 4.54 -11.11 -7.76
C ILE A 42 4.13 -11.91 -6.52
N GLY A 43 4.14 -11.29 -5.34
CA GLY A 43 3.67 -11.91 -4.09
C GLY A 43 2.17 -12.22 -4.07
N PHE A 44 1.36 -11.44 -4.79
CA PHE A 44 -0.08 -11.68 -4.93
C PHE A 44 -0.38 -12.90 -5.81
N ILE A 45 0.31 -13.01 -6.95
CA ILE A 45 0.10 -14.10 -7.92
C ILE A 45 0.71 -15.42 -7.42
N SER A 46 1.94 -15.37 -6.89
CA SER A 46 2.67 -16.58 -6.51
C SER A 46 2.77 -16.74 -4.99
N LYS A 47 2.07 -17.75 -4.46
CA LYS A 47 2.19 -18.10 -3.04
C LYS A 47 3.60 -18.57 -2.66
N LYS A 48 4.33 -19.21 -3.58
CA LYS A 48 5.74 -19.62 -3.39
C LYS A 48 6.67 -18.41 -3.30
N ALA A 49 6.43 -17.36 -4.09
CA ALA A 49 7.26 -16.15 -4.05
C ALA A 49 7.21 -15.46 -2.68
N ARG A 50 6.10 -15.58 -1.94
CA ARG A 50 5.95 -15.07 -0.56
C ARG A 50 6.82 -15.78 0.48
N GLN A 51 7.51 -16.86 0.13
CA GLN A 51 8.50 -17.49 1.03
C GLN A 51 9.77 -16.64 1.15
N SER A 52 10.11 -15.86 0.12
CA SER A 52 11.24 -14.93 0.18
C SER A 52 10.89 -13.68 0.98
N ALA A 53 11.76 -13.31 1.93
CA ALA A 53 11.60 -12.10 2.74
C ALA A 53 11.49 -10.83 1.88
N ILE A 54 12.18 -10.79 0.75
CA ILE A 54 12.21 -9.66 -0.20
C ILE A 54 10.82 -9.37 -0.78
N ILE A 55 9.98 -10.39 -0.95
CA ILE A 55 8.61 -10.26 -1.49
C ILE A 55 7.60 -10.19 -0.35
N LYS A 56 7.83 -10.95 0.72
CA LYS A 56 6.97 -10.99 1.90
C LYS A 56 6.85 -9.61 2.56
N ILE A 57 7.94 -8.86 2.68
CA ILE A 57 7.97 -7.55 3.35
C ILE A 57 7.11 -6.52 2.58
N PRO A 58 7.36 -6.24 1.29
CA PRO A 58 6.50 -5.33 0.50
C PRO A 58 5.04 -5.77 0.47
N TYR A 59 4.80 -7.06 0.30
CA TYR A 59 3.45 -7.62 0.26
C TYR A 59 2.68 -7.39 1.56
N PHE A 60 3.29 -7.70 2.70
CA PHE A 60 2.68 -7.47 4.01
C PHE A 60 2.47 -5.97 4.28
N PHE A 61 3.44 -5.14 3.90
CA PHE A 61 3.31 -3.69 4.02
C PHE A 61 2.13 -3.16 3.20
N MET A 62 1.94 -3.62 1.96
CA MET A 62 0.78 -3.25 1.14
C MET A 62 -0.54 -3.73 1.76
N GLN A 63 -0.59 -4.94 2.31
CA GLN A 63 -1.79 -5.47 2.96
C GLN A 63 -2.24 -4.61 4.15
N VAL A 64 -1.31 -4.21 5.02
CA VAL A 64 -1.60 -3.32 6.15
C VAL A 64 -2.13 -1.98 5.67
N ASN A 65 -1.48 -1.39 4.66
CA ASN A 65 -1.91 -0.12 4.07
C ASN A 65 -3.30 -0.22 3.43
N ALA A 66 -3.60 -1.30 2.71
CA ALA A 66 -4.92 -1.55 2.12
C ALA A 66 -6.01 -1.69 3.19
N ALA A 67 -5.72 -2.37 4.30
CA ALA A 67 -6.65 -2.49 5.43
C ALA A 67 -6.94 -1.13 6.08
N ILE A 68 -5.91 -0.28 6.22
CA ILE A 68 -6.06 1.09 6.73
C ILE A 68 -6.92 1.93 5.77
N THR A 69 -6.65 1.87 4.46
CA THR A 69 -7.47 2.59 3.45
C THR A 69 -8.92 2.12 3.50
N HIS A 70 -9.16 0.81 3.59
CA HIS A 70 -10.51 0.28 3.72
C HIS A 70 -11.20 0.76 5.00
N ALA A 71 -10.53 0.70 6.15
CA ALA A 71 -11.09 1.15 7.43
C ALA A 71 -11.39 2.66 7.44
N THR A 72 -10.49 3.48 6.88
CA THR A 72 -10.69 4.93 6.76
C THR A 72 -11.84 5.27 5.82
N LEU A 73 -11.97 4.57 4.68
CA LEU A 73 -13.10 4.77 3.76
C LEU A 73 -14.43 4.36 4.41
N GLN A 74 -14.48 3.23 5.12
CA GLN A 74 -15.67 2.79 5.85
C GLN A 74 -16.08 3.82 6.91
N PHE A 75 -15.11 4.39 7.63
CA PHE A 75 -15.35 5.45 8.60
C PHE A 75 -15.91 6.72 7.95
N LEU A 76 -15.34 7.15 6.82
CA LEU A 76 -15.80 8.32 6.06
C LEU A 76 -17.22 8.14 5.50
N ILE A 77 -17.57 6.93 5.07
CA ILE A 77 -18.91 6.58 4.57
C ILE A 77 -19.94 6.48 5.72
N GLY A 78 -19.50 6.64 6.99
CA GLY A 78 -20.36 6.60 8.16
C GLY A 78 -20.66 5.19 8.67
N LYS A 79 -20.02 4.15 8.12
CA LYS A 79 -20.07 2.80 8.68
C LYS A 79 -19.16 2.75 9.90
N ARG A 80 -19.73 3.05 11.07
CA ARG A 80 -19.05 2.88 12.35
C ARG A 80 -19.17 1.42 12.76
N VAL A 81 -18.05 0.71 12.83
CA VAL A 81 -18.00 -0.61 13.48
C VAL A 81 -18.11 -0.38 14.98
N THR A 82 -19.33 -0.26 15.49
CA THR A 82 -19.61 -0.04 16.93
C THR A 82 -19.76 -1.33 17.70
N VAL A 83 -20.00 -2.45 17.01
CA VAL A 83 -20.17 -3.76 17.63
C VAL A 83 -18.96 -4.62 17.30
N TRP A 84 -18.16 -4.93 18.32
CA TRP A 84 -17.16 -5.98 18.24
C TRP A 84 -17.88 -7.32 18.09
N GLN A 85 -17.88 -7.90 16.88
CA GLN A 85 -18.38 -9.25 16.70
C GLN A 85 -17.29 -10.25 17.13
N PRO A 86 -17.50 -11.05 18.19
CA PRO A 86 -16.55 -12.08 18.57
C PRO A 86 -16.31 -13.03 17.39
N SER A 87 -15.05 -13.40 17.15
CA SER A 87 -14.72 -14.44 16.16
C SER A 87 -15.43 -15.72 16.56
N LYS A 88 -16.38 -16.20 15.75
CA LYS A 88 -16.97 -17.52 15.94
C LYS A 88 -15.85 -18.56 15.82
N ARG A 89 -15.59 -19.27 16.91
CA ARG A 89 -14.68 -20.42 16.96
C ARG A 89 -15.34 -21.63 16.32
#